data_AF-A0A3A6NBB7-F1
#
_entry.id   AF-A0A3A6NBB7-F1
#
_cell.length_a   1.000
_cell.length_b   1.000
_cell.length_c   1.000
_cell.angle_alpha   90.00
_cell.angle_beta   90.00
_cell.angle_gamma   90.00
#
_symmetry.space_group_name_H-M   'P 1'
#
loop_
_entity.id
_entity.type
_entity.pdbx_description
1 polymer ?
#
loop_
_entity_poly.entity_id
_entity_poly.type
_entity_poly.pdbx_seq_one_letter_code
_entity_poly.pdbx_strand_id
1 'polypeptide(L)'
;MGDFSFAGEHSTIYHVKLLKSPVSVLPGTRDKVITMPGRHGALRMLPDLGERTLQLECWLEAVGMAQLHERLERVRAWLNPLRGAQQLIFDDTPDRYYLAAYAGG
;
A
#
# COMPACT_ATOMS: atom_id res chain seq x y z
N MET A 1 7.90 -8.12 13.91
CA MET A 1 7.00 -7.93 12.77
C MET A 1 5.86 -7.11 13.30
N GLY A 2 5.92 -5.81 13.04
CA GLY A 2 4.95 -4.85 13.53
C GLY A 2 3.63 -4.93 12.76
N ASP A 3 2.56 -4.45 13.37
CA ASP A 3 1.30 -4.19 12.70
C ASP A 3 1.40 -2.83 11.96
N PHE A 4 0.26 -2.22 11.63
CA PHE A 4 0.23 -0.92 10.99
C PHE A 4 -0.94 -0.07 11.46
N SER A 5 -0.79 1.24 11.28
CA SER A 5 -1.85 2.22 11.46
C SER A 5 -2.24 2.85 10.14
N PHE A 6 -3.54 3.03 9.91
CA PHE A 6 -4.10 3.70 8.74
C PHE A 6 -5.14 4.74 9.15
N ALA A 7 -5.03 5.94 8.58
CA ALA A 7 -5.89 7.08 8.92
C ALA A 7 -5.93 7.41 10.43
N GLY A 8 -4.82 7.18 11.14
CA GLY A 8 -4.70 7.40 12.59
C GLY A 8 -5.25 6.29 13.47
N GLU A 9 -5.80 5.22 12.89
CA GLU A 9 -6.34 4.08 13.62
C GLU A 9 -5.44 2.85 13.43
N HIS A 10 -5.21 2.09 14.50
CA HIS A 10 -4.35 0.92 14.48
C HIS A 10 -5.10 -0.34 13.99
N SER A 11 -4.45 -1.21 13.22
CA SER A 11 -5.08 -2.39 12.59
C SER A 11 -5.70 -3.37 13.60
N THR A 12 -5.18 -3.43 14.82
CA THR A 12 -5.71 -4.26 15.91
C THR A 12 -7.13 -3.89 16.33
N ILE A 13 -7.55 -2.62 16.17
CA ILE A 13 -8.93 -2.17 16.42
C ILE A 13 -9.91 -2.91 15.49
N TYR A 14 -9.43 -3.30 14.32
CA TYR A 14 -10.18 -4.02 13.29
C TYR A 14 -9.92 -5.52 13.29
N HIS A 15 -9.16 -6.03 14.26
CA HIS A 15 -8.72 -7.43 14.33
C HIS A 15 -7.92 -7.89 13.09
N VAL A 16 -7.22 -6.95 12.45
CA VAL A 16 -6.34 -7.19 11.31
C VAL A 16 -4.90 -7.27 11.80
N LYS A 17 -4.24 -8.39 11.54
CA LYS A 17 -2.82 -8.61 11.81
C LYS A 17 -2.02 -8.61 10.52
N LEU A 18 -0.87 -7.94 10.51
CA LEU A 18 0.01 -7.95 9.35
C LEU A 18 0.83 -9.25 9.32
N LEU A 19 0.69 -10.02 8.24
CA LEU A 19 1.47 -11.23 8.01
C LEU A 19 2.73 -10.96 7.20
N LYS A 20 2.65 -10.06 6.22
CA LYS A 20 3.76 -9.70 5.34
C LYS A 20 3.57 -8.33 4.71
N SER A 21 4.62 -7.51 4.75
CA SER A 21 4.72 -6.27 4.01
C SER A 21 6.02 -6.24 3.20
N PRO A 22 5.98 -6.48 1.88
CA PRO A 22 7.13 -6.27 1.01
C PRO A 22 7.28 -4.76 0.74
N VAL A 23 7.79 -4.05 1.74
CA VAL A 23 8.21 -2.66 1.55
C VAL A 23 9.58 -2.67 0.85
N SER A 24 9.59 -2.68 -0.49
CA SER A 24 10.78 -2.37 -1.29
C SER A 24 11.48 -1.08 -0.83
N VAL A 25 12.81 -1.05 -0.86
CA VAL A 25 13.61 0.12 -0.46
C VAL A 25 13.41 1.29 -1.45
N LEU A 26 13.21 0.98 -2.73
CA LEU A 26 12.97 1.96 -3.78
C LEU A 26 11.64 1.67 -4.50
N PRO A 27 10.86 2.71 -4.87
CA PRO A 27 9.72 2.54 -5.75
C PRO A 27 10.19 2.13 -7.16
N GLY A 28 9.29 1.58 -7.97
CA GLY A 28 9.57 1.34 -9.38
C GLY A 28 9.86 2.65 -10.12
N THR A 29 10.81 2.60 -11.05
CA THR A 29 11.13 3.71 -11.94
C THR A 29 10.34 3.60 -13.24
N ARG A 30 9.85 4.73 -13.75
CA ARG A 30 9.37 4.82 -15.13
C ARG A 30 10.50 5.37 -15.99
N ASP A 31 11.00 4.56 -16.91
CA ASP A 31 12.05 4.99 -17.84
C ASP A 31 11.42 5.58 -19.10
N LYS A 32 11.96 6.71 -19.56
CA LYS A 32 11.62 7.31 -20.85
C LYS A 32 12.83 7.24 -21.77
N VAL A 33 12.71 6.47 -22.84
CA VAL A 33 13.75 6.27 -23.84
C VAL A 33 13.24 6.74 -25.18
N ILE A 34 13.99 7.65 -25.82
CA ILE A 34 13.68 8.19 -27.15
C ILE A 34 14.64 7.56 -28.15
N THR A 35 14.11 6.87 -29.16
CA THR A 35 14.87 6.37 -30.31
C THR A 35 14.57 7.24 -31.52
N MET A 36 15.61 7.55 -32.31
CA MET A 36 15.47 8.32 -33.54
C MET A 36 15.58 7.37 -34.75
N PRO A 37 14.58 7.32 -35.65
CA PRO A 37 14.67 6.50 -36.85
C PRO A 37 15.94 6.80 -37.66
N GLY A 38 16.64 5.76 -38.09
CA GLY A 38 17.87 5.88 -38.87
C GLY A 38 19.13 6.25 -38.08
N ARG A 39 19.07 6.34 -36.75
CA ARG A 39 20.25 6.51 -35.89
C ARG A 39 20.40 5.33 -34.94
N HIS A 40 21.64 4.86 -34.78
CA HIS A 40 21.98 3.90 -33.74
C HIS A 40 22.05 4.59 -32.38
N GLY A 41 21.52 3.92 -31.35
CA GLY A 41 21.47 4.42 -29.97
C GLY A 41 20.12 4.99 -29.56
N ALA A 42 20.03 5.41 -28.31
CA ALA A 42 18.82 5.98 -27.73
C ALA A 42 19.17 7.07 -26.71
N LEU A 43 18.29 8.05 -26.57
CA LEU A 43 18.40 9.09 -25.55
C LEU A 43 17.56 8.67 -24.34
N ARG A 44 18.21 8.41 -23.21
CA ARG A 44 17.53 8.07 -21.95
C ARG A 44 17.30 9.35 -21.15
N MET A 45 16.04 9.66 -20.88
CA MET A 45 15.68 10.76 -19.97
C MET A 45 15.80 10.32 -18.52
N LEU A 46 15.90 11.28 -17.61
CA LEU A 46 15.88 11.01 -16.18
C LEU A 46 14.57 10.28 -15.81
N PRO A 47 14.66 9.15 -15.09
CA PRO A 47 13.48 8.40 -14.70
C PRO A 47 12.65 9.18 -13.68
N ASP A 48 11.33 9.11 -13.81
CA ASP A 48 10.37 9.54 -12.81
C ASP A 48 10.03 8.38 -11.86
N LEU A 49 9.85 8.69 -10.56
CA LEU A 49 9.35 7.72 -9.59
C LEU A 49 7.85 7.54 -9.83
N GLY A 50 7.43 6.31 -10.10
CA GLY A 50 6.01 6.00 -10.29
C GLY A 50 5.25 5.92 -8.97
N GLU A 51 3.92 5.89 -9.07
CA GLU A 51 3.07 5.40 -7.99
C GLU A 51 3.51 4.01 -7.55
N ARG A 52 3.39 3.76 -6.24
CA ARG A 52 3.88 2.55 -5.61
C ARG A 52 2.72 1.80 -4.95
N THR A 53 2.42 0.61 -5.46
CA THR A 53 1.48 -0.30 -4.81
C THR A 53 2.19 -1.08 -3.70
N LEU A 54 1.64 -1.03 -2.50
CA LEU A 54 2.07 -1.84 -1.36
C LEU A 54 1.09 -3.00 -1.18
N GLN A 55 1.57 -4.23 -1.36
CA GLN A 55 0.76 -5.43 -1.17
C GLN A 55 0.90 -5.91 0.27
N LEU A 56 -0.12 -5.67 1.10
CA LEU A 56 -0.12 -6.09 2.50
C LEU A 56 -0.88 -7.41 2.65
N GLU A 57 -0.17 -8.48 2.99
CA GLU A 57 -0.83 -9.73 3.38
C GLU A 57 -1.26 -9.61 4.83
N CYS A 58 -2.57 -9.72 5.07
CA CYS A 58 -3.16 -9.54 6.39
C CYS A 58 -4.00 -10.75 6.78
N TRP A 59 -4.03 -11.04 8.08
CA TRP A 59 -4.94 -12.00 8.68
C TRP A 59 -6.07 -11.26 9.39
N LEU A 60 -7.32 -11.58 9.06
CA LEU A 60 -8.49 -11.10 9.78
C LEU A 60 -8.95 -12.18 10.74
N GLU A 61 -8.81 -11.93 12.04
CA GLU A 61 -9.32 -12.84 13.05
C GLU A 61 -10.86 -12.80 13.05
N ALA A 62 -11.53 -13.95 13.13
CA ALA A 62 -12.98 -14.05 13.31
C ALA A 62 -13.38 -15.48 13.75
N VAL A 63 -14.45 -15.59 14.53
CA VAL A 63 -15.08 -16.84 14.94
C VAL A 63 -16.39 -17.01 14.18
N GLY A 64 -16.34 -17.80 13.11
CA GLY A 64 -17.50 -18.08 12.25
C GLY A 64 -17.79 -16.99 11.22
N MET A 65 -18.70 -17.31 10.28
CA MET A 65 -18.96 -16.47 9.11
C MET A 65 -19.70 -15.17 9.42
N ALA A 66 -20.58 -15.16 10.43
CA ALA A 66 -21.33 -13.95 10.77
C ALA A 66 -20.39 -12.83 11.26
N GLN A 67 -19.49 -13.17 12.18
CA GLN A 67 -18.49 -12.23 12.68
C GLN A 67 -17.48 -11.82 11.60
N LEU A 68 -17.12 -12.74 10.70
CA LEU A 68 -16.23 -12.43 9.59
C LEU A 68 -16.83 -11.34 8.68
N HIS A 69 -18.10 -11.48 8.29
CA HIS A 69 -18.77 -10.47 7.47
C HIS A 69 -18.89 -9.13 8.18
N GLU A 70 -19.26 -9.12 9.47
CA GLU A 70 -19.32 -7.89 10.26
C GLU A 70 -17.96 -7.16 10.29
N ARG A 71 -16.88 -7.90 10.54
CA ARG A 71 -15.52 -7.33 10.58
C ARG A 71 -15.07 -6.85 9.20
N LEU A 72 -15.39 -7.58 8.12
CA LEU A 72 -15.10 -7.16 6.75
C LEU A 72 -15.75 -5.83 6.40
N GLU A 73 -17.02 -5.61 6.77
CA GLU A 73 -17.69 -4.33 6.53
C GLU A 73 -17.04 -3.17 7.30
N ARG A 74 -16.58 -3.42 8.53
CA ARG A 74 -15.81 -2.42 9.30
C ARG A 74 -14.47 -2.09 8.64
N VAL A 75 -13.74 -3.11 8.17
CA VAL A 75 -12.47 -2.92 7.44
C VAL A 75 -12.71 -2.18 6.13
N ARG A 76 -13.79 -2.50 5.40
CA ARG A 76 -14.18 -1.81 4.16
C ARG A 76 -14.46 -0.33 4.39
N ALA A 77 -15.18 0.01 5.46
CA ALA A 77 -15.45 1.40 5.82
C ALA A 77 -14.17 2.15 6.21
N TRP A 78 -13.26 1.49 6.92
CA TRP A 78 -11.97 2.03 7.33
C TRP A 78 -11.04 2.32 6.14
N LEU A 79 -10.90 1.36 5.23
CA LEU A 79 -10.05 1.45 4.04
C LEU A 79 -10.74 2.10 2.83
N ASN A 80 -11.83 2.85 3.05
CA ASN A 80 -12.63 3.41 1.97
C ASN A 80 -11.81 4.41 1.11
N PRO A 81 -11.56 4.12 -0.18
CA PRO A 81 -10.74 4.97 -1.05
C PRO A 81 -11.37 6.34 -1.33
N LEU A 82 -12.68 6.49 -1.15
CA LEU A 82 -13.37 7.78 -1.31
C LEU A 82 -12.94 8.81 -0.25
N ARG A 83 -12.29 8.37 0.83
CA ARG A 83 -11.70 9.26 1.85
C ARG A 83 -10.35 9.84 1.42
N GLY A 84 -9.88 9.52 0.21
CA GLY A 84 -8.61 9.98 -0.34
C GLY A 84 -7.41 9.24 0.24
N ALA A 85 -6.21 9.75 -0.06
CA ALA A 85 -4.97 9.23 0.50
C ALA A 85 -4.87 9.59 1.99
N GLN A 86 -4.64 8.58 2.82
CA GLN A 86 -4.49 8.70 4.26
C GLN A 86 -3.10 8.23 4.70
N GLN A 87 -2.70 8.60 5.90
CA GLN A 87 -1.43 8.17 6.48
C GLN A 87 -1.47 6.67 6.76
N LEU A 88 -0.49 5.95 6.23
CA LEU A 88 -0.16 4.57 6.54
C LEU A 88 1.20 4.54 7.25
N ILE A 89 1.22 4.04 8.49
CA ILE A 89 2.41 3.96 9.34
C ILE A 89 2.63 2.50 9.70
N PHE A 90 3.85 2.00 9.57
CA PHE A 90 4.24 0.68 10.05
C PHE A 90 4.89 0.79 11.42
N ASP A 91 4.55 -0.09 12.35
CA ASP A 91 5.11 -0.04 13.71
C ASP A 91 6.63 -0.27 13.73
N ASP A 92 7.14 -1.03 12.75
CA ASP A 92 8.58 -1.25 12.58
C ASP A 92 9.32 0.04 12.18
N THR A 93 8.60 1.06 11.66
CA THR A 93 9.17 2.36 11.27
C THR A 93 8.22 3.52 11.59
N PRO A 94 8.04 3.87 12.88
CA PRO A 94 7.03 4.83 13.32
C PRO A 94 7.34 6.28 12.89
N ASP A 95 8.62 6.60 12.65
CA ASP A 95 9.07 7.94 12.29
C ASP A 95 8.78 8.32 10.82
N ARG A 96 8.16 7.43 10.04
CA ARG A 96 7.79 7.67 8.64
C ARG A 96 6.42 7.12 8.31
N TYR A 97 5.76 7.78 7.37
CA TYR A 97 4.45 7.38 6.89
C TYR A 97 4.41 7.42 5.35
N TYR A 98 3.46 6.67 4.81
CA TYR A 98 3.06 6.73 3.40
C TYR A 98 1.73 7.44 3.30
N LEU A 99 1.55 8.26 2.27
CA LEU A 99 0.21 8.68 1.85
C LEU A 99 -0.33 7.60 0.92
N ALA A 100 -1.29 6.82 1.42
CA ALA A 100 -1.81 5.66 0.73
C ALA A 100 -3.34 5.74 0.64
N ALA A 101 -3.87 5.33 -0.50
CA ALA A 101 -5.28 5.01 -0.66
C ALA A 101 -5.40 3.53 -1.03
N TYR A 102 -6.49 2.89 -0.64
CA TYR A 102 -6.77 1.53 -1.08
C TYR A 102 -6.92 1.51 -2.61
N ALA A 103 -6.02 0.81 -3.30
CA ALA A 103 -5.98 0.79 -4.76
C ALA A 103 -6.86 -0.30 -5.40
N GLY A 104 -7.41 -1.21 -4.59
CA GLY A 104 -8.07 -2.42 -5.09
C GLY A 104 -7.08 -3.45 -5.61
N GLY A 105 -7.39 -4.72 -5.38
CA GLY A 105 -6.71 -5.89 -5.92
C GLY A 105 -7.75 -6.88 -6.41
#